data_AF-A0A7C0WI76-F1
#
_entry.id   AF-A0A7C0WI76-F1
#
_cell.length_a   1.000
_cell.length_b   1.000
_cell.length_c   1.000
_cell.angle_alpha   90.00
_cell.angle_beta   90.00
_cell.angle_gamma   90.00
#
_symmetry.space_group_name_H-M   'P 1'
#
loop_
_entity.id
_entity.type
_entity.pdbx_description
1 polymer ?
#
loop_
_entity_poly.entity_id
_entity_poly.type
_entity_poly.pdbx_seq_one_letter_code
_entity_poly.pdbx_strand_id
1 'polypeptide(L)'
;MPVYKYKTFEEAEKALWHFHPDNAYYKKIAELWDFADRLSPIKYPPGIYKFKTIEEANRHRDEIEMNHAKKIRAQRFASRKEQRE
;
A
#
# COMPACT_ATOMS: atom_id res chain seq x y z
N MET A 1 12.26 -9.10 -5.84
CA MET A 1 11.78 -8.38 -7.04
C MET A 1 12.92 -8.28 -8.03
N PRO A 2 12.87 -8.99 -9.17
CA PRO A 2 13.84 -8.79 -10.24
C PRO A 2 13.79 -7.35 -10.71
N VAL A 3 14.95 -6.72 -10.86
CA VAL A 3 15.08 -5.37 -11.43
C VAL A 3 15.23 -5.54 -12.93
N TYR A 4 14.23 -5.09 -13.69
CA TYR A 4 14.25 -5.12 -15.15
C TYR A 4 14.79 -3.80 -15.69
N LYS A 5 15.60 -3.84 -16.75
CA LYS A 5 16.04 -2.66 -17.50
C LYS A 5 15.25 -2.60 -18.81
N TYR A 6 14.45 -1.56 -18.96
CA TYR A 6 13.72 -1.25 -20.19
C TYR A 6 14.47 -0.18 -20.98
N LYS A 7 14.38 -0.23 -22.31
CA LYS A 7 15.03 0.73 -23.20
C LYS A 7 14.18 1.97 -23.46
N THR A 8 12.86 1.84 -23.36
CA THR A 8 11.91 2.95 -23.56
C THR A 8 10.82 2.96 -22.49
N PHE A 9 10.12 4.08 -22.36
CA PHE A 9 9.00 4.21 -21.43
C PHE A 9 7.80 3.37 -21.85
N GLU A 10 7.53 3.25 -23.15
CA GLU A 10 6.44 2.41 -23.67
C GLU A 10 6.67 0.93 -23.36
N GLU A 11 7.92 0.47 -23.38
CA GLU A 11 8.28 -0.89 -22.98
C GLU A 11 8.01 -1.12 -21.49
N ALA A 12 8.39 -0.15 -20.64
CA ALA A 12 8.13 -0.20 -19.20
C ALA A 12 6.62 -0.16 -18.90
N GLU A 13 5.86 0.66 -19.61
CA GLU A 13 4.40 0.77 -19.46
C GLU A 13 3.71 -0.56 -19.78
N LYS A 14 4.08 -1.21 -20.89
CA LYS A 14 3.54 -2.52 -21.26
C LYS A 14 3.88 -3.59 -20.23
N ALA A 15 5.05 -3.52 -19.60
CA ALA A 15 5.46 -4.48 -18.59
C ALA A 15 4.71 -4.35 -17.25
N LEU A 16 3.99 -3.25 -17.02
CA LEU A 16 3.14 -3.09 -15.82
C LEU A 16 1.94 -4.05 -15.84
N TRP A 17 1.48 -4.45 -17.02
CA TRP A 17 0.26 -5.22 -17.19
C TRP A 17 0.56 -6.65 -17.62
N HIS A 18 0.12 -7.62 -16.81
CA HIS A 18 0.15 -9.02 -17.20
C HIS A 18 -1.16 -9.39 -17.90
N PHE A 19 -1.22 -9.25 -19.23
CA PHE A 19 -2.46 -9.41 -20.02
C PHE A 19 -3.02 -10.85 -20.05
N HIS A 20 -2.20 -11.86 -19.74
CA HIS A 20 -2.60 -13.26 -19.69
C HIS A 20 -2.21 -13.91 -18.36
N PRO A 21 -2.82 -13.51 -17.24
CA PRO A 21 -2.47 -14.06 -15.92
C PRO A 21 -2.93 -15.51 -15.81
N ASP A 22 -2.10 -16.36 -15.21
CA ASP A 22 -2.43 -17.73 -14.86
C ASP A 22 -2.72 -17.85 -13.35
N ASN A 23 -3.11 -19.05 -12.89
CA ASN A 23 -3.38 -19.28 -11.48
C ASN A 23 -2.14 -19.02 -10.58
N ALA A 24 -0.94 -19.28 -11.10
CA ALA A 24 0.30 -19.04 -10.36
C ALA A 24 0.57 -17.54 -10.16
N TYR A 25 0.23 -16.71 -11.15
CA TYR A 25 0.30 -15.25 -11.07
C TYR A 25 -0.59 -14.72 -9.94
N TYR A 26 -1.86 -15.12 -9.90
CA TYR A 26 -2.78 -14.67 -8.84
C TYR A 26 -2.31 -15.09 -7.44
N LYS A 27 -1.76 -16.30 -7.30
CA LYS A 27 -1.18 -16.76 -6.03
C LYS A 27 -0.03 -15.86 -5.58
N LYS A 28 0.89 -15.50 -6.47
CA LYS A 28 2.00 -14.59 -6.15
C LYS A 28 1.52 -13.19 -5.75
N ILE A 29 0.49 -12.69 -6.41
CA ILE A 29 -0.09 -11.37 -6.08
C ILE A 29 -0.73 -11.40 -4.69
N ALA A 30 -1.48 -12.46 -4.35
CA ALA A 30 -2.02 -12.64 -3.01
C ALA A 30 -0.90 -12.68 -1.94
N GLU A 31 0.15 -13.47 -2.17
CA GLU A 31 1.30 -13.55 -1.27
C GLU A 31 2.02 -12.19 -1.09
N LEU A 32 2.10 -11.39 -2.16
CA LEU A 32 2.68 -10.04 -2.12
C LEU A 32 1.85 -9.11 -1.23
N TRP A 33 0.53 -9.09 -1.40
CA TRP A 33 -0.35 -8.23 -0.59
C TRP A 33 -0.40 -8.68 0.87
N ASP A 34 -0.46 -9.99 1.14
CA ASP A 34 -0.35 -10.54 2.50
C ASP A 34 0.98 -10.16 3.17
N PHE A 35 2.07 -10.12 2.41
CA PHE A 35 3.36 -9.66 2.94
C PHE A 35 3.36 -8.15 3.23
N ALA A 36 2.82 -7.34 2.31
CA ALA A 36 2.73 -5.89 2.50
C ALA A 36 1.87 -5.53 3.73
N ASP A 37 0.73 -6.20 3.90
CA ASP A 37 -0.17 -6.01 5.05
C ASP A 37 0.51 -6.37 6.38
N ARG A 38 1.36 -7.39 6.40
CA ARG A 38 2.17 -7.73 7.59
C ARG A 38 3.23 -6.69 7.90
N LEU A 39 3.86 -6.09 6.90
CA LEU A 39 4.90 -5.07 7.09
C LEU A 39 4.32 -3.73 7.57
N SER A 40 3.15 -3.35 7.08
CA SER A 40 2.51 -2.08 7.39
C SER A 40 1.00 -2.24 7.57
N PRO A 41 0.55 -2.77 8.71
CA PRO A 41 -0.87 -3.05 8.94
C PRO A 41 -1.66 -1.74 9.12
N ILE A 42 -2.38 -1.33 8.09
CA ILE A 42 -3.33 -0.21 8.15
C ILE A 42 -4.73 -0.78 8.39
N LYS A 43 -5.42 -0.27 9.41
CA LYS A 43 -6.83 -0.61 9.66
C LYS A 43 -7.72 0.49 9.10
N TYR A 44 -8.45 0.17 8.04
CA TYR A 44 -9.50 1.04 7.53
C TYR A 44 -10.75 0.92 8.40
N PRO A 45 -11.45 2.04 8.69
CA PRO A 45 -12.68 1.98 9.45
C PRO A 45 -13.76 1.18 8.70
N PRO A 46 -14.54 0.33 9.40
CA PRO A 46 -15.60 -0.45 8.77
C PRO A 46 -16.74 0.47 8.31
N GLY A 47 -17.32 0.17 7.15
CA GLY A 47 -18.49 0.89 6.63
C GLY A 47 -18.47 1.01 5.11
N ILE A 48 -19.62 1.35 4.55
CA ILE A 48 -19.75 1.70 3.12
C ILE A 48 -19.77 3.23 3.03
N TYR A 49 -18.80 3.78 2.31
CA TYR A 49 -18.69 5.22 2.08
C TYR A 49 -19.17 5.54 0.67
N LYS A 50 -20.09 6.49 0.54
CA LYS A 50 -20.54 7.00 -0.75
C LYS A 50 -19.80 8.31 -1.06
N PHE A 51 -19.11 8.33 -2.19
CA PHE A 51 -18.44 9.52 -2.72
C PHE A 51 -19.09 9.94 -4.02
N LYS A 52 -19.09 11.25 -4.30
CA LYS A 52 -19.60 11.79 -5.57
C LYS A 52 -18.55 11.72 -6.66
N THR A 53 -17.27 11.86 -6.30
CA THR A 53 -16.14 11.81 -7.23
C THR A 53 -15.00 10.93 -6.72
N ILE A 54 -14.09 10.57 -7.62
CA ILE A 54 -12.90 9.76 -7.29
C ILE A 54 -11.95 10.55 -6.38
N GLU A 55 -11.85 11.87 -6.57
CA GLU A 55 -11.01 12.75 -5.77
C GLU A 55 -11.46 12.79 -4.30
N GLU A 56 -12.78 12.75 -4.06
CA GLU A 56 -13.33 12.65 -2.71
C GLU A 56 -12.96 11.31 -2.05
N ALA A 57 -13.05 10.21 -2.79
CA ALA A 57 -12.68 8.89 -2.30
C ALA A 57 -11.17 8.80 -1.98
N ASN A 58 -10.32 9.38 -2.84
CA ASN A 58 -8.88 9.43 -2.64
C ASN A 58 -8.52 10.26 -1.40
N ARG A 59 -9.12 11.45 -1.25
CA ARG A 59 -8.88 12.30 -0.07
C ARG A 59 -9.29 11.61 1.23
N HIS A 60 -10.43 10.92 1.26
CA HIS A 60 -10.85 10.16 2.43
C HIS A 60 -9.84 9.05 2.79
N ARG A 61 -9.33 8.35 1.78
CA ARG A 61 -8.27 7.34 1.97
C ARG A 61 -6.98 7.98 2.51
N ASP A 62 -6.52 9.07 1.91
CA ASP A 62 -5.31 9.79 2.31
C ASP A 62 -5.38 10.26 3.77
N GLU A 63 -6.55 10.73 4.21
CA GLU A 63 -6.78 11.15 5.60
C GLU A 63 -6.61 9.98 6.59
N ILE A 64 -7.15 8.80 6.26
CA ILE A 64 -7.00 7.60 7.08
C ILE A 64 -5.52 7.20 7.17
N GLU A 65 -4.83 7.14 6.04
CA GLU A 65 -3.42 6.75 5.97
C GLU A 65 -2.51 7.74 6.71
N MET A 66 -2.78 9.05 6.56
CA MET A 66 -2.05 10.11 7.25
C MET A 66 -2.24 10.04 8.78
N ASN A 67 -3.46 9.78 9.23
CA ASN A 67 -3.75 9.61 10.66
C ASN A 67 -3.05 8.37 11.24
N HIS A 68 -3.03 7.27 10.49
CA HIS A 68 -2.26 6.08 10.85
C HIS A 68 -0.76 6.39 10.96
N ALA A 69 -0.18 7.06 9.96
CA ALA A 69 1.24 7.43 9.95
C ALA A 69 1.62 8.33 11.15
N LYS A 70 0.78 9.32 11.48
CA LYS A 70 0.96 10.19 12.66
C LYS A 70 0.97 9.36 13.95
N LYS A 71 0.06 8.40 14.09
CA LYS A 71 -0.02 7.51 15.25
C LYS A 71 1.24 6.65 15.40
N ILE A 72 1.70 5.99 14.33
CA ILE A 72 2.92 5.17 14.34
C ILE A 72 4.14 6.03 14.69
N ARG A 73 4.25 7.23 14.13
CA ARG A 73 5.33 8.16 14.44
C ARG A 73 5.35 8.53 15.92
N ALA A 74 4.21 8.87 16.51
CA ALA A 74 4.10 9.17 17.94
C ALA A 74 4.50 7.99 18.82
N GLN A 75 4.03 6.78 18.51
CA GLN A 75 4.38 5.55 19.24
C GLN A 75 5.89 5.27 19.20
N ARG A 76 6.52 5.43 18.03
CA ARG A 76 7.98 5.26 17.87
C ARG A 76 8.79 6.29 18.66
N PHE A 77 8.27 7.51 18.83
CA PHE A 77 8.94 8.51 19.68
C PHE A 77 8.82 8.17 21.16
N ALA A 78 7.64 7.73 21.61
CA ALA A 78 7.42 7.32 22.99
C ALA A 78 8.32 6.13 23.39
N SER A 79 8.36 5.08 22.57
CA SER A 79 9.17 3.89 22.86
C SER A 79 10.68 4.17 22.88
N ARG A 80 11.17 5.12 22.06
CA ARG A 80 12.57 5.56 22.09
C ARG A 80 12.92 6.37 23.33
N LYS A 81 11.95 7.07 23.93
CA LYS A 81 12.17 7.83 25.17
C LYS A 81 12.26 6.88 26.37
N GLU A 82 11.36 5.89 26.43
CA GLU A 82 11.37 4.84 27.47
C GLU A 82 12.63 3.97 27.46
N GLN A 83 13.27 3.77 26.30
CA GLN A 83 14.53 3.00 26.21
C GLN A 83 15.79 3.80 26.61
N ARG A 84 15.66 5.11 26.82
CA ARG A 84 16.77 6.02 27.17
C ARG A 84 16.78 6.44 28.64
N GLU A 85 15.69 6.20 29.36
CA GLU A 85 15.55 6.37 30.81
C GLU A 85 15.81 5.04 31.52
#